data_AF-R2QH61-F1
#
_entry.id   AF-R2QH61-F1
#
_cell.length_a   1.000
_cell.length_b   1.000
_cell.length_c   1.000
_cell.angle_alpha   90.00
_cell.angle_beta   90.00
_cell.angle_gamma   90.00
#
_symmetry.space_group_name_H-M   'P 1'
#
loop_
_entity.id
_entity.type
_entity.pdbx_description
1 polymer ?
#
loop_
_entity_poly.entity_id
_entity_poly.type
_entity_poly.pdbx_seq_one_letter_code
_entity_poly.pdbx_strand_id
1 'polypeptide(L)' 'MRNYWYVSLNNKYPLPMKGQHKRVVMSIQMKAKYSVVEMTREATPVEVDQCKMVYCGFGYWKEDHIQENIRKYI' A
#
# COMPACT_ATOMS: atom_id res chain seq x y z
N MET A 1 -4.37 -0.41 -15.06
CA MET A 1 -3.00 -0.52 -14.55
C MET A 1 -3.03 -1.52 -13.40
N ARG A 2 -2.18 -2.55 -13.42
CA ARG A 2 -2.07 -3.46 -12.28
C ARG A 2 -1.26 -2.75 -11.20
N ASN A 3 -1.75 -2.74 -9.97
CA ASN A 3 -1.19 -1.98 -8.86
C ASN A 3 -0.76 -2.91 -7.72
N TYR A 4 0.11 -2.39 -6.85
CA TYR A 4 0.58 -3.10 -5.67
C TYR A 4 -0.24 -2.63 -4.47
N TRP A 5 -0.72 -3.59 -3.69
CA TRP A 5 -1.61 -3.34 -2.56
C TRP A 5 -0.90 -3.64 -1.26
N TYR A 6 -1.05 -2.74 -0.31
CA TYR A 6 -0.47 -2.87 1.02
C TYR A 6 -1.46 -2.45 2.09
N VAL A 7 -1.31 -3.02 3.29
CA VAL A 7 -1.91 -2.49 4.52
C VAL A 7 -0.82 -1.83 5.34
N SER A 8 -0.99 -0.55 5.67
CA SER A 8 -0.16 0.17 6.64
C SER A 8 -0.76 0.02 8.03
N LEU A 9 0.01 -0.57 8.96
CA LEU A 9 -0.44 -0.85 10.33
C LEU A 9 -0.28 0.33 11.29
N ASN A 10 0.36 1.42 10.84
CA ASN A 10 0.58 2.61 11.67
C ASN A 10 -0.10 3.87 11.11
N ASN A 11 -0.99 3.69 10.13
CA ASN A 11 -1.72 4.77 9.45
C ASN A 11 -0.83 5.79 8.70
N LYS A 12 0.45 5.48 8.49
CA LYS A 12 1.34 6.28 7.63
C LYS A 12 1.38 5.70 6.23
N TYR A 13 1.74 6.52 5.25
CA TYR A 13 1.92 6.09 3.87
C TYR A 13 3.13 6.78 3.25
N PRO A 14 3.74 6.20 2.20
CA PRO A 14 4.91 6.77 1.56
C PRO A 14 4.62 8.16 0.99
N LEU A 15 5.41 9.14 1.40
CA LEU A 15 5.42 10.46 0.78
C LEU A 15 6.32 10.45 -0.44
N PRO A 16 6.05 11.27 -1.48
CA PRO A 16 6.95 11.41 -2.62
C PRO A 16 8.35 11.81 -2.14
N MET A 17 9.35 10.95 -2.35
CA MET A 17 10.74 11.26 -2.01
C MET A 17 11.40 12.09 -3.12
N LYS A 18 12.36 12.95 -2.73
CA LYS A 18 13.14 13.75 -3.69
C LYS A 18 13.85 12.83 -4.70
N GLY A 19 13.59 13.02 -5.99
CA GLY A 19 14.18 12.22 -7.07
C GLY A 19 13.38 10.97 -7.48
N GLN A 20 12.27 10.65 -6.81
CA GLN A 20 11.35 9.61 -7.27
C GLN A 20 10.29 10.18 -8.23
N HIS A 21 9.67 9.30 -9.03
CA HIS A 21 8.51 9.67 -9.84
C HIS A 21 7.43 10.29 -8.95
N LYS A 22 6.84 11.43 -9.38
CA LYS A 22 5.98 12.28 -8.54
C LYS A 22 4.78 11.55 -7.91
N ARG A 23 4.34 10.42 -8.47
CA ARG A 23 3.20 9.66 -7.98
C ARG A 23 3.55 8.17 -7.83
N VAL A 24 3.94 7.80 -6.62
CA VAL A 24 4.21 6.41 -6.19
C VAL A 24 2.96 5.78 -5.56
N VAL A 25 2.22 6.58 -4.79
CA VAL A 25 0.93 6.22 -4.22
C VAL A 25 -0.19 6.68 -5.16
N MET A 26 -1.08 5.76 -5.55
CA MET A 26 -2.24 6.05 -6.40
C MET A 26 -3.45 6.46 -5.56
N SER A 27 -3.76 5.69 -4.52
CA SER A 27 -4.87 5.95 -3.63
C SER A 27 -4.60 5.40 -2.22
N ILE A 28 -5.28 5.98 -1.23
CA ILE A 28 -5.20 5.57 0.16
C ILE A 28 -6.61 5.54 0.73
N GLN A 29 -6.96 4.44 1.39
CA GLN A 29 -8.17 4.32 2.19
C GLN A 29 -7.78 4.35 3.67
N MET A 30 -7.90 5.53 4.29
CA MET A 30 -7.59 5.73 5.71
C MET A 30 -8.68 5.15 6.61
N LYS A 31 -8.29 4.39 7.64
CA LYS A 31 -9.16 3.95 8.75
C LYS A 31 -8.55 4.40 10.09
N ALA A 32 -9.20 4.07 11.20
CA ALA A 32 -8.77 4.52 12.53
C ALA A 32 -7.42 3.91 12.97
N LYS A 33 -7.12 2.67 12.57
CA LYS A 33 -5.92 1.93 13.01
C LYS A 33 -4.98 1.51 11.88
N TYR A 34 -5.46 1.51 10.65
CA TYR A 34 -4.71 1.07 9.48
C TYR A 34 -5.16 1.84 8.24
N SER A 35 -4.35 1.80 7.19
CA SER A 35 -4.74 2.29 5.89
C SER A 35 -4.42 1.29 4.79
N VAL A 36 -5.28 1.21 3.78
CA VAL A 36 -5.03 0.42 2.58
C VAL A 36 -4.42 1.33 1.54
N VAL A 37 -3.22 0.98 1.07
CA VAL A 37 -2.40 1.82 0.18
C VAL A 37 -2.27 1.13 -1.17
N GLU A 38 -2.66 1.84 -2.22
CA GLU A 38 -2.49 1.42 -3.61
C GLU A 38 -1.25 2.11 -4.18
N MET A 39 -0.32 1.32 -4.73
CA MET A 39 0.95 1.80 -5.25
C MET A 39 1.17 1.43 -6.72
N THR A 40 1.85 2.31 -7.46
CA THR A 40 2.21 2.08 -8.87
C THR A 40 3.40 1.13 -9.04
N ARG A 41 4.18 0.92 -7.99
CA ARG A 41 5.34 0.03 -7.91
C ARG A 41 5.38 -0.67 -6.56
N GLU A 42 6.23 -1.68 -6.42
CA GLU A 42 6.56 -2.22 -5.10
C GLU A 42 7.13 -1.14 -4.18
N ALA A 43 6.72 -1.18 -2.91
CA ALA A 43 7.29 -0.35 -1.86
C ALA A 43 8.76 -0.73 -1.63
N THR A 44 9.61 0.27 -1.46
CA THR A 44 11.02 0.06 -1.07
C THR A 44 11.09 -0.43 0.39
N PRO A 45 12.18 -1.09 0.80
CA PRO A 45 12.35 -1.51 2.20
C PRO A 45 12.22 -0.37 3.21
N VAL A 46 12.67 0.84 2.86
CA VAL A 46 12.55 2.04 3.70
C VAL A 46 11.09 2.46 3.89
N GLU A 47 10.31 2.48 2.80
CA GLU A 47 8.88 2.78 2.85
C GLU A 47 8.11 1.76 3.67
N VAL A 48 8.44 0.46 3.50
CA VAL A 48 7.86 -0.65 4.26
C VAL A 48 8.10 -0.48 5.75
N ASP A 49 9.33 -0.19 6.16
CA ASP A 49 9.65 -0.03 7.59
C ASP A 49 9.02 1.23 8.20
N GLN A 50 9.13 2.37 7.52
CA GLN A 50 8.60 3.65 8.02
C GLN A 50 7.07 3.64 8.16
N CYS A 51 6.38 3.02 7.20
CA CYS A 51 4.92 2.97 7.17
C CYS A 51 4.34 1.65 7.71
N LYS A 52 5.19 0.75 8.22
CA LYS A 52 4.79 -0.58 8.71
C LYS A 52 3.84 -1.27 7.73
N MET A 53 4.24 -1.29 6.46
CA MET A 53 3.42 -1.79 5.36
C MET A 53 3.56 -3.30 5.24
N VAL A 54 2.42 -3.96 5.01
CA VAL A 54 2.36 -5.39 4.73
C VAL A 54 1.84 -5.59 3.31
N TYR A 55 2.59 -6.35 2.51
CA TYR A 55 2.23 -6.63 1.13
C TYR A 55 1.01 -7.54 1.05
N CYS A 56 0.02 -7.15 0.25
CA CYS A 56 -1.23 -7.88 0.06
C CYS A 56 -1.41 -8.42 -1.37
N GLY A 57 -0.58 -8.00 -2.33
CA GLY A 57 -0.53 -8.56 -3.67
C GLY A 57 -0.44 -7.52 -4.78
N PHE A 58 -0.38 -8.02 -6.01
CA PHE A 58 -0.33 -7.24 -7.24
C PHE A 58 -1.55 -7.59 -8.10
N GLY A 59 -2.23 -6.57 -8.63
CA GLY A 59 -3.42 -6.76 -9.45
C GLY A 59 -4.45 -5.66 -9.30
N TYR A 60 -5.71 -6.02 -9.58
CA TYR A 60 -6.86 -5.12 -9.47
C TYR A 60 -7.54 -5.25 -8.11
N TRP A 61 -8.14 -4.16 -7.61
CA TRP A 61 -8.81 -4.11 -6.31
C TRP A 61 -9.80 -5.27 -6.07
N LYS A 62 -10.60 -5.62 -7.08
CA LYS A 62 -11.69 -6.61 -6.96
C LYS A 62 -11.24 -8.07 -7.09
N GLU A 63 -9.94 -8.34 -7.26
CA GLU A 63 -9.46 -9.72 -7.32
C GLU A 63 -9.50 -10.36 -5.94
N ASP A 64 -9.94 -11.62 -5.88
CA ASP A 64 -10.23 -12.31 -4.61
C ASP A 64 -8.98 -12.42 -3.73
N HIS A 65 -7.82 -12.75 -4.30
CA HIS A 65 -6.57 -12.85 -3.53
C HIS A 65 -6.15 -11.52 -2.90
N ILE A 66 -6.42 -10.39 -3.55
CA ILE A 66 -6.14 -9.06 -2.99
C ILE A 66 -7.06 -8.80 -1.80
N GLN A 67 -8.36 -9.03 -1.97
CA GLN A 67 -9.34 -8.82 -0.91
C GLN A 67 -9.10 -9.75 0.29
N GLU A 68 -8.81 -11.03 0.05
CA GLU A 68 -8.47 -12.01 1.08
C GLU A 68 -7.21 -11.64 1.85
N ASN A 69 -6.15 -11.22 1.16
CA ASN A 69 -4.91 -10.83 1.82
C ASN A 69 -5.06 -9.56 2.66
N ILE A 70 -5.81 -8.56 2.17
CA ILE A 70 -6.11 -7.36 2.97
C ILE A 70 -6.88 -7.74 4.24
N ARG A 71 -7.91 -8.60 4.13
CA ARG A 71 -8.73 -9.07 5.27
C ARG A 71 -7.93 -9.76 6.37
N LYS A 72 -6.76 -10.33 6.08
CA LYS A 72 -5.89 -10.94 7.10
C LYS A 72 -5.29 -9.93 8.08
N TYR A 73 -5.28 -8.64 7.73
CA TYR A 73 -4.58 -7.60 8.48
C TYR A 73 -5.50 -6.47 8.98
N ILE A 74 -6.81 -6.54 8.74
CA ILE A 74 -7.78 -5.48 9.08
C ILE A 74 -8.87 -5.92 10.05
#